data_AF-A0A3S0T5K9-F1
#
_entry.id   AF-A0A3S0T5K9-F1
#
_cell.length_a   1.000
_cell.length_b   1.000
_cell.length_c   1.000
_cell.angle_alpha   90.00
_cell.angle_beta   90.00
_cell.angle_gamma   90.00
#
_symmetry.space_group_name_H-M   'P 1'
#
loop_
_entity.id
_entity.type
_entity.pdbx_description
1 polymer ?
#
loop_
_entity_poly.entity_id
_entity_poly.type
_entity_poly.pdbx_seq_one_letter_code
_entity_poly.pdbx_strand_id
1 'polypeptide(L)'
;MKKILSILETITLITTSTTSLVSCNAPQYTKEELKELKEKNKINTDNQQIRDNLEWISPQEKPFNQVDNKWYFAVWHSDKNTDWRIIKFKNNETTIKIDNSNNRQLQKTDLGMGRDLYITNDSGFVKYVTHWTDDNGSYFKSVYRWDGDGEPNTPEIDNNGNIKH
;
A
#
# COMPACT_ATOMS: atom_id res chain seq x y z
N MET A 1 6.99 -5.21 -2.41
CA MET A 1 8.41 -4.93 -2.08
C MET A 1 8.70 -3.46 -2.31
N LYS A 2 9.03 -2.70 -1.25
CA LYS A 2 9.60 -1.36 -1.37
C LYS A 2 11.12 -1.51 -1.43
N LYS A 3 11.80 -0.81 -2.34
CA LYS A 3 13.19 -1.03 -2.80
C LYS A 3 14.15 -1.61 -1.72
N ILE A 4 14.45 -2.91 -1.84
CA ILE A 4 15.83 -3.41 -1.87
C ILE A 4 15.99 -4.08 -3.23
N LEU A 5 16.26 -3.27 -4.25
CA LEU A 5 16.85 -3.78 -5.49
C LEU A 5 18.13 -2.98 -5.69
N SER A 6 19.27 -3.64 -5.47
CA SER A 6 20.58 -3.15 -5.90
C SER A 6 20.52 -3.06 -7.43
N ILE A 7 20.26 -1.86 -7.94
CA ILE A 7 20.44 -1.57 -9.36
C ILE A 7 21.90 -1.15 -9.47
N LEU A 8 22.73 -2.04 -10.02
CA LEU A 8 24.08 -1.74 -10.43
C LEU A 8 24.05 -0.48 -11.30
N GLU A 9 24.76 0.55 -10.84
CA GLU A 9 24.90 1.84 -11.49
C GLU A 9 25.52 1.70 -12.88
N THR A 10 24.76 2.04 -13.92
CA THR A 10 25.34 2.63 -15.13
C THR A 10 24.87 4.07 -15.19
N ILE A 11 25.63 4.96 -14.56
CA ILE A 11 25.45 6.41 -14.66
C ILE A 11 25.92 6.83 -16.06
N THR A 12 24.98 7.05 -16.98
CA THR A 12 25.25 7.95 -18.11
C THR A 12 24.95 9.37 -17.66
N LEU A 13 26.04 10.13 -17.48
CA LEU A 13 26.03 11.55 -17.11
C LEU A 13 25.44 12.36 -18.28
N ILE A 14 24.28 12.98 -18.07
CA ILE A 14 23.83 14.08 -18.94
C ILE A 14 23.72 15.33 -18.07
N THR A 15 24.42 16.37 -18.49
CA THR A 15 24.59 17.62 -17.78
C THR A 15 23.59 18.69 -18.23
N THR A 16 23.30 19.60 -17.29
CA THR A 16 22.82 20.99 -17.42
C THR A 16 21.33 21.34 -17.15
N SER A 17 21.20 22.11 -16.05
CA SER A 17 20.44 23.37 -15.88
C SER A 17 18.92 23.35 -15.63
N THR A 18 18.50 23.61 -14.39
CA THR A 18 18.03 24.93 -13.90
C THR A 18 17.42 24.82 -12.51
N THR A 19 17.64 25.84 -11.67
CA THR A 19 17.13 25.93 -10.29
C THR A 19 15.61 26.06 -10.29
N SER A 20 14.93 25.14 -9.59
CA SER A 20 13.56 25.33 -9.13
C SER A 20 13.47 24.83 -7.70
N LEU A 21 13.17 25.75 -6.78
CA LEU A 21 12.78 25.44 -5.41
C LEU A 21 11.43 24.72 -5.44
N VAL A 22 11.45 23.40 -5.60
CA VAL A 22 10.28 22.56 -5.33
C VAL A 22 10.53 21.91 -3.98
N SER A 23 10.04 22.54 -2.92
CA SER A 23 9.76 21.84 -1.68
C SER A 23 8.57 20.91 -1.93
N CYS A 24 8.87 19.67 -2.31
CA CYS A 24 8.06 18.46 -2.23
C CYS A 24 8.99 17.32 -2.64
N ASN A 25 9.21 16.35 -1.75
CA ASN A 25 10.11 15.21 -1.96
C ASN A 25 9.97 14.66 -3.40
N ALA A 26 11.11 14.51 -4.10
CA ALA A 26 11.13 13.94 -5.44
C ALA A 26 10.40 12.57 -5.42
N PRO A 27 9.58 12.26 -6.45
CA PRO A 27 8.90 10.97 -6.53
C PRO A 27 9.93 9.83 -6.43
N GLN A 28 9.60 8.80 -5.65
CA GLN A 28 10.52 7.68 -5.39
C GLN A 28 10.83 6.87 -6.67
N TYR A 29 9.90 6.86 -7.61
CA TYR A 29 10.01 6.21 -8.91
C TYR A 29 9.56 7.17 -10.01
N THR A 30 10.24 7.11 -11.17
CA THR A 30 9.74 7.73 -12.41
C THR A 30 8.42 7.07 -12.84
N LYS A 31 7.73 7.66 -13.83
CA LYS A 31 6.49 7.08 -14.37
C LYS A 31 6.75 5.71 -15.00
N GLU A 32 7.89 5.56 -15.68
CA GLU A 32 8.35 4.34 -16.32
C GLU A 32 8.68 3.27 -15.27
N GLU A 33 9.48 3.60 -14.24
CA GLU A 33 9.79 2.69 -13.13
C GLU A 33 8.52 2.24 -12.38
N LEU A 34 7.58 3.15 -12.14
CA LEU A 34 6.31 2.83 -11.49
C LEU A 34 5.48 1.86 -12.34
N LYS A 35 5.44 2.08 -13.66
CA LYS A 35 4.75 1.19 -14.59
C LYS A 35 5.35 -0.21 -14.56
N GLU A 36 6.68 -0.33 -14.63
CA GLU A 36 7.37 -1.61 -14.53
C GLU A 36 7.12 -2.31 -13.19
N LEU A 37 7.11 -1.56 -12.09
CA LEU A 37 6.78 -2.09 -10.77
C LEU A 37 5.34 -2.60 -10.69
N LYS A 38 4.38 -1.87 -11.25
CA LYS A 38 2.98 -2.31 -11.29
C LYS A 38 2.84 -3.60 -12.09
N GLU A 39 3.49 -3.70 -13.26
CA GLU A 39 3.52 -4.93 -14.04
C GLU A 39 4.13 -6.10 -13.25
N LYS A 40 5.23 -5.88 -12.54
CA LYS A 40 5.87 -6.90 -11.70
C LYS A 40 5.01 -7.35 -10.51
N ASN A 41 4.17 -6.46 -9.97
CA ASN A 41 3.28 -6.74 -8.84
C ASN A 41 1.86 -7.11 -9.29
N LYS A 42 1.62 -7.32 -10.60
CA LYS A 42 0.36 -7.86 -11.09
C LYS A 42 0.10 -9.21 -10.43
N ILE A 43 -1.14 -9.39 -9.99
CA ILE A 43 -1.58 -10.62 -9.37
C ILE A 43 -1.71 -11.68 -10.47
N ASN A 44 -1.06 -12.81 -10.27
CA ASN A 44 -1.26 -13.98 -11.11
C ASN A 44 -2.28 -14.88 -10.41
N THR A 45 -3.49 -14.95 -10.94
CA THR A 45 -4.59 -15.77 -10.43
C THR A 45 -5.47 -16.26 -11.57
N ASP A 46 -6.11 -17.40 -11.36
CA ASP A 46 -7.11 -17.96 -12.25
C ASP A 46 -8.43 -17.19 -12.17
N ASN A 47 -8.65 -16.40 -11.11
CA ASN A 47 -9.81 -15.51 -11.02
C ASN A 47 -9.62 -14.28 -11.91
N GLN A 48 -10.21 -14.34 -13.10
CA GLN A 48 -10.13 -13.27 -14.10
C GLN A 48 -10.63 -11.91 -13.57
N GLN A 49 -11.69 -11.87 -12.76
CA GLN A 49 -12.19 -10.61 -12.20
C GLN A 49 -11.16 -9.94 -11.28
N ILE A 50 -10.51 -10.73 -10.42
CA ILE A 50 -9.43 -10.24 -9.54
C ILE A 50 -8.25 -9.76 -10.41
N ARG A 51 -7.81 -10.58 -11.36
CA ARG A 51 -6.66 -10.27 -12.22
C ARG A 51 -6.84 -8.98 -13.03
N ASP A 52 -8.03 -8.77 -13.58
CA ASP A 52 -8.27 -7.68 -14.54
C ASP A 52 -8.59 -6.34 -13.83
N ASN A 53 -9.04 -6.37 -12.57
CA ASN A 53 -9.56 -5.19 -11.87
C ASN A 53 -8.82 -4.82 -10.57
N LEU A 54 -7.91 -5.65 -10.05
CA LEU A 54 -7.08 -5.27 -8.91
C LEU A 54 -5.78 -4.62 -9.35
N GLU A 55 -5.66 -3.34 -9.06
CA GLU A 55 -4.43 -2.59 -9.27
C GLU A 55 -3.60 -2.55 -7.99
N TRP A 56 -2.33 -2.97 -8.06
CA TRP A 56 -1.38 -2.76 -6.98
C TRP A 56 -1.06 -1.28 -6.84
N ILE A 57 -1.11 -0.78 -5.59
CA ILE A 57 -0.84 0.61 -5.29
C ILE A 57 0.52 0.76 -4.63
N SER A 58 1.35 1.64 -5.21
CA SER A 58 2.62 2.02 -4.62
C SER A 58 2.40 3.06 -3.50
N PRO A 59 3.19 3.00 -2.40
CA PRO A 59 3.19 4.02 -1.35
C PRO A 59 3.27 5.46 -1.87
N GLN A 60 4.08 5.70 -2.91
CA GLN A 60 4.28 7.04 -3.45
C GLN A 60 3.03 7.64 -4.09
N GLU A 61 2.06 6.80 -4.49
CA GLU A 61 0.82 7.24 -5.12
C GLU A 61 -0.14 7.88 -4.11
N LYS A 62 0.12 7.70 -2.80
CA LYS A 62 -0.68 8.26 -1.70
C LYS A 62 -2.20 8.10 -1.95
N PRO A 63 -2.69 6.87 -2.14
CA PRO A 63 -4.07 6.61 -2.59
C PRO A 63 -5.15 7.17 -1.66
N PHE A 64 -4.82 7.43 -0.39
CA PHE A 64 -5.76 7.88 0.62
C PHE A 64 -5.84 9.41 0.78
N ASN A 65 -5.21 10.17 -0.13
CA ASN A 65 -5.31 11.64 -0.20
C ASN A 65 -6.70 12.14 -0.63
N GLN A 66 -7.65 11.26 -0.94
CA GLN A 66 -9.04 11.65 -1.18
C GLN A 66 -9.98 10.51 -0.82
N VAL A 67 -11.25 10.85 -0.64
CA VAL A 67 -12.34 9.87 -0.54
C VAL A 67 -12.87 9.64 -1.95
N ASP A 68 -12.63 8.45 -2.49
CA ASP A 68 -12.95 8.11 -3.88
C ASP A 68 -14.03 7.04 -4.02
N ASN A 69 -14.59 6.57 -2.90
CA ASN A 69 -15.61 5.52 -2.82
C ASN A 69 -15.21 4.18 -3.46
N LYS A 70 -13.93 3.96 -3.77
CA LYS A 70 -13.43 2.70 -4.30
C LYS A 70 -13.23 1.67 -3.19
N TRP A 71 -13.24 0.41 -3.59
CA TRP A 71 -12.88 -0.70 -2.70
C TRP A 71 -11.36 -0.89 -2.71
N TYR A 72 -10.81 -1.08 -1.52
CA TYR A 72 -9.40 -1.30 -1.29
C TYR A 72 -9.19 -2.60 -0.54
N PHE A 73 -8.03 -3.20 -0.77
CA PHE A 73 -7.56 -4.37 -0.06
C PHE A 73 -6.21 -4.04 0.57
N ALA A 74 -6.06 -4.33 1.86
CA ALA A 74 -4.78 -4.24 2.54
C ALA A 74 -4.37 -5.63 3.02
N VAL A 75 -3.18 -6.07 2.62
CA VAL A 75 -2.54 -7.24 3.19
C VAL A 75 -1.61 -6.78 4.30
N TRP A 76 -1.96 -7.13 5.54
CA TRP A 76 -1.29 -6.66 6.74
C TRP A 76 -1.26 -7.75 7.83
N HIS A 77 -0.49 -7.52 8.87
CA HIS A 77 -0.49 -8.35 10.07
C HIS A 77 -0.16 -7.49 11.29
N SER A 78 -0.60 -7.94 12.46
CA SER A 78 -0.44 -7.19 13.72
C SER A 78 0.99 -7.17 14.23
N ASP A 79 1.75 -8.25 13.99
CA ASP A 79 3.16 -8.39 14.33
C ASP A 79 3.82 -9.52 13.52
N LYS A 80 5.17 -9.52 13.46
CA LYS A 80 6.02 -10.47 12.70
C LYS A 80 5.77 -11.97 12.91
N ASN A 81 5.14 -12.37 14.01
CA ASN A 81 4.82 -13.75 14.37
C ASN A 81 3.35 -14.09 14.12
N THR A 82 2.56 -13.15 13.59
CA THR A 82 1.15 -13.35 13.28
C THR A 82 0.96 -13.53 11.79
N ASP A 83 -0.03 -14.36 11.44
CA ASP A 83 -0.36 -14.64 10.04
C ASP A 83 -0.75 -13.37 9.30
N TRP A 84 -0.39 -13.33 8.01
CA TRP A 84 -0.88 -12.30 7.10
C TRP A 84 -2.40 -12.38 6.98
N ARG A 85 -3.02 -11.21 6.91
CA ARG A 85 -4.47 -11.04 6.75
C ARG A 85 -4.72 -10.12 5.57
N ILE A 86 -5.71 -10.45 4.76
CA ILE A 86 -6.22 -9.56 3.70
C ILE A 86 -7.58 -9.03 4.14
N ILE A 87 -7.70 -7.70 4.15
CA ILE A 87 -8.94 -7.03 4.55
C ILE A 87 -9.42 -6.12 3.43
N LYS A 88 -10.70 -6.22 3.12
CA LYS A 88 -11.42 -5.35 2.19
C LYS A 88 -12.08 -4.20 2.95
N PHE A 89 -11.96 -2.99 2.44
CA PHE A 89 -12.67 -1.82 2.99
C PHE A 89 -13.01 -0.81 1.88
N LYS A 90 -14.05 0.00 2.10
CA LYS A 90 -14.44 1.05 1.16
C LYS A 90 -13.80 2.36 1.57
N ASN A 91 -13.19 3.09 0.64
CA ASN A 91 -12.64 4.42 0.91
C ASN A 91 -13.73 5.51 0.77
N ASN A 92 -14.73 5.46 1.64
CA ASN A 92 -15.93 6.32 1.62
C ASN A 92 -15.94 7.44 2.69
N GLU A 93 -15.01 7.41 3.63
CA GLU A 93 -14.91 8.40 4.71
C GLU A 93 -13.46 8.80 4.94
N THR A 94 -13.22 9.95 5.58
CA THR A 94 -11.85 10.40 5.90
C THR A 94 -11.16 9.47 6.91
N THR A 95 -11.92 8.96 7.89
CA THR A 95 -11.42 8.09 8.95
C THR A 95 -12.23 6.81 9.01
N ILE A 96 -11.56 5.65 8.98
CA ILE A 96 -12.21 4.33 8.92
C ILE A 96 -11.44 3.38 9.82
N LYS A 97 -12.12 2.75 10.78
CA LYS A 97 -11.58 1.58 11.49
C LYS A 97 -11.79 0.35 10.61
N ILE A 98 -10.71 -0.30 10.21
CA ILE A 98 -10.75 -1.33 9.16
C ILE A 98 -10.70 -2.73 9.77
N ASP A 99 -9.73 -2.99 10.65
CA ASP A 99 -9.54 -4.31 11.25
C ASP A 99 -8.85 -4.22 12.61
N ASN A 100 -9.04 -5.24 13.44
CA ASN A 100 -8.42 -5.38 14.74
C ASN A 100 -7.79 -6.78 14.89
N SER A 101 -6.55 -6.82 15.36
CA SER A 101 -5.80 -8.05 15.59
C SER A 101 -4.76 -7.87 16.68
N ASN A 102 -4.72 -8.75 17.69
CA ASN A 102 -3.68 -8.75 18.73
C ASN A 102 -3.37 -7.37 19.33
N ASN A 103 -4.41 -6.65 19.77
CA ASN A 103 -4.33 -5.29 20.32
C ASN A 103 -3.78 -4.23 19.34
N ARG A 104 -3.86 -4.50 18.03
CA ARG A 104 -3.52 -3.58 16.94
C ARG A 104 -4.76 -3.27 16.12
N GLN A 105 -4.99 -1.99 15.88
CA GLN A 105 -6.02 -1.48 14.98
C GLN A 105 -5.38 -1.03 13.68
N LEU A 106 -5.82 -1.63 12.57
CA LEU A 106 -5.65 -1.05 11.23
C LEU A 106 -6.77 -0.04 11.00
N GLN A 107 -6.40 1.17 10.59
CA GLN A 107 -7.36 2.23 10.29
C GLN A 107 -6.85 3.15 9.18
N LYS A 108 -7.76 3.66 8.36
CA LYS A 108 -7.48 4.83 7.52
C LYS A 108 -7.74 6.08 8.35
N THR A 109 -6.81 7.02 8.40
CA THR A 109 -7.02 8.28 9.14
C THR A 109 -6.07 9.36 8.65
N ASP A 110 -6.32 10.60 9.04
CA ASP A 110 -5.36 11.70 8.96
C ASP A 110 -4.67 11.86 10.32
N LEU A 111 -3.39 11.51 10.42
CA LEU A 111 -2.54 11.87 11.57
C LEU A 111 -1.48 12.85 11.10
N GLY A 112 -0.67 13.42 12.00
CA GLY A 112 0.31 14.47 11.65
C GLY A 112 1.33 14.14 10.55
N MET A 113 1.36 12.90 10.05
CA MET A 113 2.20 12.42 8.94
C MET A 113 1.43 12.33 7.60
N GLY A 114 0.14 12.65 7.57
CA GLY A 114 -0.73 12.69 6.39
C GLY A 114 -1.86 11.66 6.42
N ARG A 115 -2.69 11.66 5.37
CA ARG A 115 -3.76 10.67 5.19
C ARG A 115 -3.21 9.36 4.65
N ASP A 116 -3.35 8.31 5.43
CA ASP A 116 -2.83 6.98 5.07
C ASP A 116 -3.55 5.85 5.83
N LEU A 117 -3.10 4.61 5.61
CA LEU A 117 -3.39 3.46 6.47
C LEU A 117 -2.40 3.41 7.64
N TYR A 118 -2.93 3.39 8.84
CA TYR A 118 -2.19 3.42 10.09
C TYR A 118 -2.43 2.14 10.87
N ILE A 119 -1.36 1.62 11.48
CA ILE A 119 -1.45 0.61 12.53
C ILE A 119 -1.21 1.32 13.86
N THR A 120 -2.16 1.14 14.77
CA THR A 120 -2.14 1.75 16.10
C THR A 120 -2.33 0.68 17.16
N ASN A 121 -1.82 0.89 18.37
CA ASN A 121 -2.17 0.07 19.52
C ASN A 121 -3.58 0.44 20.00
N ASP A 122 -4.40 -0.56 20.32
CA ASP A 122 -5.72 -0.35 20.93
C ASP A 122 -5.62 0.20 22.35
N SER A 123 -4.51 -0.10 23.03
CA SER A 123 -4.23 0.30 24.41
C SER A 123 -2.75 0.61 24.60
N GLY A 124 -2.44 1.38 25.66
CA GLY A 124 -1.07 1.76 26.01
C GLY A 124 -0.72 3.21 25.66
N PHE A 125 0.46 3.64 26.13
CA PHE A 125 0.92 5.03 26.02
C PHE A 125 1.35 5.39 24.58
N VAL A 126 1.95 4.45 23.86
CA VAL A 126 2.33 4.63 22.45
C VAL A 126 1.16 4.20 21.59
N LYS A 127 0.38 5.15 21.08
CA LYS A 127 -0.77 4.85 20.23
C LYS A 127 -0.38 4.46 18.81
N TYR A 128 0.67 5.05 18.25
CA TYR A 128 1.05 4.86 16.85
C TYR A 128 2.19 3.84 16.70
N VAL A 129 2.07 2.94 15.73
CA VAL A 129 3.09 1.92 15.43
C VAL A 129 3.80 2.24 14.12
N THR A 130 3.05 2.27 13.03
CA THR A 130 3.56 2.51 11.67
C THR A 130 2.41 2.94 10.76
N HIS A 131 2.72 3.35 9.53
CA HIS A 131 1.73 3.59 8.49
C HIS A 131 2.21 3.04 7.13
N TRP A 132 1.27 2.88 6.21
CA TRP A 132 1.51 2.22 4.94
C TRP A 132 2.63 2.89 4.15
N THR A 133 2.77 4.21 4.11
CA THR A 133 3.83 4.86 3.34
C THR A 133 5.23 4.53 3.86
N ASP A 134 5.44 4.57 5.18
CA ASP A 134 6.76 4.39 5.80
C ASP A 134 7.13 2.93 6.11
N ASP A 135 6.16 2.01 6.20
CA ASP A 135 6.46 0.61 6.53
C ASP A 135 7.34 -0.07 5.47
N ASN A 136 8.37 -0.81 5.88
CA ASN A 136 9.31 -1.46 4.95
C ASN A 136 8.87 -2.87 4.51
N GLY A 137 7.62 -3.26 4.77
CA GLY A 137 7.13 -4.62 4.59
C GLY A 137 7.07 -5.42 5.89
N SER A 138 7.38 -4.80 7.03
CA SER A 138 7.32 -5.45 8.35
C SER A 138 5.91 -5.62 8.89
N TYR A 139 4.95 -4.83 8.39
CA TYR A 139 3.54 -4.91 8.79
C TYR A 139 2.57 -4.88 7.61
N PHE A 140 2.94 -4.25 6.50
CA PHE A 140 2.13 -4.18 5.29
C PHE A 140 2.84 -4.86 4.13
N LYS A 141 2.20 -5.88 3.56
CA LYS A 141 2.73 -6.59 2.38
C LYS A 141 2.43 -5.81 1.10
N SER A 142 1.16 -5.43 0.94
CA SER A 142 0.63 -4.82 -0.27
C SER A 142 -0.71 -4.15 0.00
N VAL A 143 -1.01 -3.15 -0.84
CA VAL A 143 -2.31 -2.50 -0.91
C VAL A 143 -2.77 -2.56 -2.36
N TYR A 144 -4.03 -2.90 -2.57
CA TYR A 144 -4.64 -2.94 -3.89
C TYR A 144 -5.90 -2.07 -3.92
N ARG A 145 -6.20 -1.54 -5.09
CA ARG A 145 -7.45 -0.84 -5.39
C ARG A 145 -8.25 -1.65 -6.40
N TRP A 146 -9.54 -1.75 -6.16
CA TRP A 146 -10.49 -2.30 -7.10
C TRP A 146 -10.94 -1.23 -8.09
N ASP A 147 -10.71 -1.48 -9.37
CA ASP A 147 -11.15 -0.62 -10.48
C ASP A 147 -12.33 -1.19 -11.28
N GLY A 148 -12.82 -2.37 -10.90
CA GLY A 148 -14.01 -2.97 -11.50
C GLY A 148 -15.30 -2.37 -10.96
N ASP A 149 -16.42 -2.79 -11.55
CA ASP A 149 -17.74 -2.37 -11.11
C ASP A 149 -18.21 -3.14 -9.88
N GLY A 150 -18.95 -2.46 -9.00
CA GLY A 150 -19.57 -3.06 -7.83
C GLY A 150 -18.60 -3.40 -6.68
N GLU A 151 -19.08 -4.23 -5.75
CA GLU A 151 -18.30 -4.70 -4.62
C GLU A 151 -17.61 -6.03 -4.95
N PRO A 152 -16.27 -6.11 -4.90
CA PRO A 152 -15.53 -7.33 -5.18
C PRO A 152 -15.60 -8.32 -4.01
N ASN A 153 -15.44 -9.61 -4.32
CA ASN A 153 -15.12 -10.62 -3.32
C ASN A 153 -13.69 -10.41 -2.77
N THR A 154 -13.46 -10.80 -1.53
CA THR A 154 -12.12 -10.76 -0.94
C THR A 154 -11.27 -11.90 -1.47
N PRO A 155 -10.11 -11.64 -2.09
CA PRO A 155 -9.19 -12.69 -2.51
C PRO A 155 -8.68 -13.51 -1.33
N GLU A 156 -8.33 -14.77 -1.55
CA GLU A 156 -7.58 -15.55 -0.57
C GLU A 156 -6.09 -15.24 -0.66
N ILE A 157 -5.38 -15.36 0.47
CA ILE A 157 -3.92 -15.24 0.53
C ILE A 157 -3.27 -16.52 1.06
N ASP A 158 -2.04 -16.77 0.64
CA ASP A 158 -1.17 -17.80 1.22
C ASP A 158 -0.58 -17.34 2.57
N ASN A 159 0.16 -18.24 3.24
CA ASN A 159 0.82 -17.93 4.51
C ASN A 159 1.92 -16.86 4.38
N ASN A 160 2.34 -16.50 3.16
CA ASN A 160 3.31 -15.45 2.89
C ASN A 160 2.64 -14.09 2.55
N GLY A 161 1.31 -14.03 2.61
CA GLY A 161 0.52 -12.84 2.28
C GLY A 161 0.42 -12.56 0.77
N ASN A 162 0.69 -13.54 -0.09
CA ASN A 162 0.48 -13.41 -1.53
C ASN A 162 -0.94 -13.84 -1.87
N ILE A 163 -1.61 -13.11 -2.75
CA ILE A 163 -2.94 -13.51 -3.26
C ILE A 163 -2.78 -14.84 -4.01
N LYS A 164 -3.60 -15.83 -3.63
CA LYS A 164 -3.53 -17.18 -4.20
C LYS A 164 -3.92 -17.17 -5.68
N HIS A 165 -3.33 -18.12 -6.40
CA HIS A 165 -3.68 -18.42 -7.77
C HIS A 165 -5.10 -18.96 -7.87
#